data_AF-A0A6C1EEP6-F1
#
_entry.id   AF-A0A6C1EEP6-F1
#
_cell.length_a   1.000
_cell.length_b   1.000
_cell.length_c   1.000
_cell.angle_alpha   90.00
_cell.angle_beta   90.00
_cell.angle_gamma   90.00
#
_symmetry.space_group_name_H-M   'P 1'
#
loop_
_entity.id
_entity.type
_entity.pdbx_description
1 polymer ?
#
loop_
_entity_poly.entity_id
_entity_poly.type
_entity_poly.pdbx_seq_one_letter_code
_entity_poly.pdbx_strand_id
1 'polypeptide(L)'
;MFGKVFVSYVRTRIGFKPLSTIYAPASSSSSSSSSSSSHGFDKEAYFPYKKWQELDMHQKQEFIQRFVKNYRHQYPSSKTNVSLKGLIIGMDEHNDSPSVFGIFYNDIWKSFKNEPEKAGGSLIPMKSGNRFSHPSFRQLLIQK
;
A
#
# COMPACT_ATOMS: atom_id res chain seq x y z
N MET A 1 -38.37 -33.05 1.95
CA MET A 1 -37.68 -33.62 3.13
C MET A 1 -36.42 -32.80 3.38
N PHE A 2 -36.35 -32.10 4.51
CA PHE A 2 -35.22 -31.26 4.91
C PHE A 2 -34.06 -32.11 5.45
N GLY A 3 -32.83 -31.84 5.01
CA GLY A 3 -31.66 -32.67 5.33
C GLY A 3 -30.36 -31.88 5.50
N LYS A 4 -30.30 -31.08 6.57
CA LYS A 4 -29.13 -30.81 7.44
C LYS A 4 -27.78 -30.44 6.80
N VAL A 5 -27.51 -29.13 6.86
CA VAL A 5 -26.19 -28.50 6.83
C VAL A 5 -25.35 -28.99 8.01
N PHE A 6 -24.13 -29.46 7.76
CA PHE A 6 -23.10 -29.61 8.80
C PHE A 6 -21.96 -28.65 8.52
N VAL A 7 -21.92 -27.57 9.31
CA VAL A 7 -20.78 -26.68 9.44
C VAL A 7 -19.82 -27.32 10.43
N SER A 8 -18.66 -27.78 9.96
CA SER A 8 -17.58 -28.24 10.84
C SER A 8 -16.67 -27.07 11.16
N TYR A 9 -16.73 -26.59 12.40
CA TYR A 9 -15.91 -25.51 12.92
C TYR A 9 -14.67 -26.09 13.59
N VAL A 10 -13.51 -26.01 12.94
CA VAL A 10 -12.23 -26.38 13.55
C VAL A 10 -11.69 -25.18 14.33
N ARG A 11 -11.75 -25.29 15.66
CA ARG A 11 -11.33 -24.26 16.61
C ARG A 11 -9.86 -24.47 16.99
N THR A 12 -8.95 -23.74 16.33
CA THR A 12 -7.53 -23.74 16.69
C THR A 12 -7.32 -23.04 18.04
N ARG A 13 -6.90 -23.81 19.06
CA ARG A 13 -6.45 -23.31 20.35
C ARG A 13 -4.95 -23.01 20.26
N ILE A 14 -4.59 -21.74 20.05
CA ILE A 14 -3.20 -21.29 20.17
C ILE A 14 -3.02 -20.81 21.62
N GLY A 15 -2.22 -21.57 22.39
CA GLY A 15 -1.87 -21.23 23.76
C GLY A 15 -0.99 -19.98 23.81
N PHE A 16 -1.46 -18.96 24.51
CA PHE A 16 -0.64 -17.80 24.86
C PHE A 16 0.26 -18.17 26.04
N LYS A 17 1.58 -18.06 25.86
CA LYS A 17 2.55 -18.04 26.96
C LYS A 17 2.85 -16.57 27.30
N PRO A 18 2.73 -16.13 28.56
CA PRO A 18 3.14 -14.80 28.95
C PRO A 18 4.67 -14.71 29.03
N LEU A 19 5.27 -13.69 28.42
CA LEU A 19 6.67 -13.35 28.60
C LEU A 19 6.83 -12.58 29.92
N SER A 20 7.56 -13.18 30.85
CA SER A 20 7.92 -12.59 32.14
C SER A 20 8.93 -11.45 31.96
N THR A 21 8.55 -10.28 32.46
CA THR A 21 9.38 -9.11 32.72
C THR A 21 10.58 -9.47 33.62
N ILE A 22 11.79 -9.28 33.11
CA ILE A 22 13.01 -9.20 33.94
C ILE A 22 13.86 -8.09 33.31
N TYR A 23 14.11 -7.01 34.06
CA TYR A 23 15.46 -6.50 34.38
C TYR A 23 15.37 -5.23 35.23
N ALA A 24 16.10 -5.25 36.35
CA ALA A 24 16.28 -4.20 37.33
C ALA A 24 17.20 -3.06 36.80
N PRO A 25 17.16 -1.85 37.39
CA PRO A 25 18.06 -0.76 37.03
C PRO A 25 19.38 -0.83 37.82
N ALA A 26 20.51 -0.62 37.15
CA ALA A 26 21.79 -0.32 37.78
C ALA A 26 22.38 0.95 37.13
N SER A 27 22.65 1.96 37.95
CA SER A 27 23.28 3.23 37.58
C SER A 27 24.80 3.08 37.52
N SER A 28 25.47 3.65 36.51
CA SER A 28 26.68 4.50 36.65
C SER A 28 27.31 4.91 35.28
N SER A 29 27.38 6.23 35.08
CA SER A 29 28.44 7.04 34.44
C SER A 29 29.43 6.44 33.42
N SER A 30 29.53 7.02 32.22
CA SER A 30 30.52 8.06 31.85
C SER A 30 30.80 8.14 30.34
N SER A 31 30.94 9.39 29.87
CA SER A 31 31.80 9.91 28.80
C SER A 31 31.66 9.43 27.34
N SER A 32 31.09 10.35 26.54
CA SER A 32 31.66 10.94 25.31
C SER A 32 32.14 10.05 24.17
N SER A 33 31.50 10.18 23.01
CA SER A 33 32.16 10.79 21.85
C SER A 33 31.14 11.14 20.78
N SER A 34 31.00 12.44 20.60
CA SER A 34 30.43 13.11 19.45
C SER A 34 31.06 12.58 18.15
N SER A 35 30.27 11.90 17.34
CA SER A 35 30.47 11.90 15.89
C SER A 35 29.25 12.55 15.27
N SER A 36 29.41 13.84 15.03
CA SER A 36 28.51 14.68 14.27
C SER A 36 28.36 14.08 12.88
N SER A 37 27.38 13.21 12.67
CA SER A 37 26.98 12.80 11.34
C SER A 37 26.30 14.01 10.71
N SER A 38 27.06 14.71 9.89
CA SER A 38 26.60 15.73 8.96
C SER A 38 25.16 15.46 8.54
N HIS A 39 24.27 16.41 8.83
CA HIS A 39 23.02 16.54 8.10
C HIS A 39 23.38 16.67 6.61
N GLY A 40 23.50 15.53 5.94
CA GLY A 40 23.04 15.44 4.58
C GLY A 40 21.59 15.89 4.66
N PHE A 41 21.31 17.10 4.17
CA PHE A 41 19.97 17.42 3.74
C PHE A 41 19.68 16.38 2.66
N ASP A 42 19.04 15.29 3.08
CA ASP A 42 18.47 14.32 2.17
C ASP A 42 17.60 15.16 1.25
N LYS A 43 18.12 15.39 0.05
CA LYS A 43 17.38 15.99 -1.05
C LYS A 43 16.34 14.93 -1.37
N GLU A 44 15.27 14.86 -0.58
CA GLU A 44 14.18 13.91 -0.78
C GLU A 44 13.78 14.16 -2.22
N ALA A 45 14.12 13.21 -3.09
CA ALA A 45 13.91 13.36 -4.52
C ALA A 45 12.46 13.78 -4.68
N TYR A 46 12.25 14.98 -5.24
CA TYR A 46 10.92 15.59 -5.28
C TYR A 46 10.01 14.65 -6.06
N PHE A 47 9.23 13.85 -5.33
CA PHE A 47 8.32 12.92 -5.96
C PHE A 47 7.10 13.75 -6.40
N PRO A 48 6.83 13.85 -7.72
CA PRO A 48 5.93 14.86 -8.27
C PRO A 48 4.45 14.52 -8.11
N TYR A 49 4.13 13.52 -7.28
CA TYR A 49 2.78 13.02 -7.08
C TYR A 49 2.35 13.14 -5.62
N LYS A 50 1.10 13.54 -5.40
CA LYS A 50 0.46 13.64 -4.09
C LYS A 50 0.33 12.28 -3.43
N LYS A 51 0.36 12.23 -2.10
CA LYS A 51 -0.03 11.04 -1.31
C LYS A 51 -1.55 10.94 -1.23
N TRP A 52 -2.09 9.75 -0.96
CA TRP A 52 -3.55 9.54 -0.87
C TRP A 52 -4.26 10.51 0.11
N GLN A 53 -3.62 10.81 1.24
CA GLN A 53 -4.19 11.70 2.26
C GLN A 53 -4.20 13.17 1.83
N GLU A 54 -3.39 13.54 0.83
CA GLU A 54 -3.31 14.88 0.25
C GLU A 54 -4.31 15.09 -0.89
N LEU A 55 -5.07 14.04 -1.27
CA LEU A 55 -6.08 14.12 -2.32
C LEU A 55 -7.43 14.60 -1.78
N ASP A 56 -8.01 15.56 -2.48
CA ASP A 56 -9.39 15.98 -2.27
C ASP A 56 -10.38 14.89 -2.69
N MET A 57 -11.63 14.97 -2.22
CA MET A 57 -12.65 13.94 -2.51
C MET A 57 -12.83 13.72 -4.01
N HIS A 58 -12.92 14.79 -4.79
CA HIS A 58 -13.02 14.71 -6.25
C HIS A 58 -11.81 13.99 -6.88
N GLN A 59 -10.59 14.28 -6.41
CA GLN A 59 -9.37 13.63 -6.92
C GLN A 59 -9.34 12.13 -6.58
N LYS A 60 -9.84 11.76 -5.40
CA LYS A 60 -9.98 10.35 -4.99
C LYS A 60 -10.98 9.63 -5.89
N GLN A 61 -12.17 10.20 -6.10
CA GLN A 61 -13.19 9.63 -6.98
C GLN A 61 -12.71 9.50 -8.42
N GLU A 62 -12.05 10.53 -8.96
CA GLU A 62 -11.46 10.49 -10.30
C GLU A 62 -10.42 9.37 -10.42
N PHE A 63 -9.50 9.26 -9.45
CA PHE A 63 -8.55 8.16 -9.41
C PHE A 63 -9.25 6.80 -9.41
N ILE A 64 -10.28 6.63 -8.58
CA ILE A 64 -11.02 5.36 -8.45
C ILE A 64 -11.64 4.97 -9.78
N GLN A 65 -12.38 5.88 -10.43
CA GLN A 65 -13.01 5.60 -11.73
C GLN A 65 -11.98 5.22 -12.79
N ARG A 66 -10.89 5.99 -12.88
CA ARG A 66 -9.79 5.73 -13.83
C ARG A 66 -9.07 4.43 -13.51
N PHE A 67 -8.88 4.11 -12.24
CA PHE A 67 -8.27 2.86 -11.79
C PHE A 67 -9.10 1.65 -12.18
N VAL A 68 -10.42 1.66 -11.93
CA VAL A 68 -11.29 0.52 -12.30
C VAL A 68 -11.30 0.33 -13.82
N LYS A 69 -11.36 1.42 -14.59
CA LYS A 69 -11.30 1.37 -16.06
C LYS A 69 -9.96 0.81 -16.56
N ASN A 70 -8.84 1.34 -16.05
CA ASN A 70 -7.51 0.87 -16.41
C ASN A 70 -7.28 -0.59 -15.99
N TYR A 71 -7.69 -0.98 -14.78
CA TYR A 71 -7.54 -2.34 -14.28
C TYR A 71 -8.28 -3.35 -15.15
N ARG A 72 -9.53 -3.03 -15.57
CA ARG A 72 -10.29 -3.85 -16.50
C ARG A 72 -9.62 -3.96 -17.87
N HIS A 73 -9.00 -2.89 -18.36
CA HIS A 73 -8.28 -2.91 -19.62
C HIS A 73 -7.03 -3.80 -19.55
N GLN A 74 -6.25 -3.70 -18.47
CA GLN A 74 -5.03 -4.50 -18.29
C GLN A 74 -5.33 -5.98 -17.94
N TYR A 75 -6.44 -6.25 -17.26
CA TYR A 75 -6.80 -7.58 -16.77
C TYR A 75 -8.27 -7.91 -17.04
N PRO A 76 -8.70 -8.04 -18.31
CA PRO A 76 -10.12 -8.14 -18.68
C PRO A 76 -10.84 -9.36 -18.08
N SER A 77 -10.15 -10.49 -17.96
CA SER A 77 -10.72 -11.73 -17.43
C SER A 77 -10.60 -11.86 -15.90
N SER A 78 -10.08 -10.85 -15.20
CA SER A 78 -9.90 -10.91 -13.74
C SER A 78 -11.23 -10.84 -13.01
N LYS A 79 -11.48 -11.79 -12.11
CA LYS A 79 -12.65 -11.77 -11.20
C LYS A 79 -12.67 -10.53 -10.31
N THR A 80 -11.50 -9.92 -10.04
CA THR A 80 -11.39 -8.67 -9.30
C THR A 80 -12.16 -7.53 -9.95
N ASN A 81 -12.39 -7.55 -11.27
CA ASN A 81 -13.21 -6.54 -11.94
C ASN A 81 -14.63 -6.45 -11.39
N VAL A 82 -15.23 -7.58 -11.00
CA VAL A 82 -16.59 -7.61 -10.43
C VAL A 82 -16.58 -6.94 -9.06
N SER A 83 -15.60 -7.27 -8.22
CA SER A 83 -15.44 -6.66 -6.90
C SER A 83 -15.17 -5.15 -7.00
N LEU A 84 -14.25 -4.73 -7.87
CA LEU A 84 -13.94 -3.32 -8.09
C LEU A 84 -15.15 -2.55 -8.59
N LYS A 85 -15.94 -3.13 -9.51
CA LYS A 85 -17.18 -2.53 -9.99
C LYS A 85 -18.20 -2.39 -8.87
N GLY A 86 -18.34 -3.40 -8.01
CA GLY A 86 -19.27 -3.35 -6.87
C GLY A 86 -18.91 -2.26 -5.86
N LEU A 87 -17.62 -2.03 -5.63
CA LEU A 87 -17.13 -1.03 -4.68
C LEU A 87 -17.38 0.42 -5.11
N ILE A 88 -17.56 0.68 -6.41
CA ILE A 88 -17.77 2.04 -6.92
C ILE A 88 -19.25 2.41 -7.10
N ILE A 89 -20.17 1.48 -6.83
CA ILE A 89 -21.62 1.73 -6.93
C ILE A 89 -22.02 2.75 -5.87
N GLY A 90 -22.73 3.80 -6.27
CA GLY A 90 -23.20 4.87 -5.36
C GLY A 90 -22.10 5.80 -4.85
N MET A 91 -20.86 5.67 -5.33
CA MET A 91 -19.73 6.49 -4.89
C MET A 91 -19.98 7.99 -5.14
N ASP A 92 -20.40 8.34 -6.36
CA ASP A 92 -20.66 9.72 -6.75
C ASP A 92 -21.92 10.28 -6.05
N GLU A 93 -22.94 9.43 -5.88
CA GLU A 93 -24.22 9.78 -5.25
C GLU A 93 -24.07 10.11 -3.75
N HIS A 94 -23.17 9.39 -3.06
CA HIS A 94 -22.95 9.55 -1.62
C HIS A 94 -21.74 10.43 -1.27
N ASN A 95 -21.07 11.02 -2.27
CA ASN A 95 -19.81 11.76 -2.08
C ASN A 95 -18.78 10.96 -1.27
N ASP A 96 -18.67 9.66 -1.60
CA ASP A 96 -17.83 8.70 -0.89
C ASP A 96 -16.54 8.40 -1.68
N SER A 97 -15.55 7.82 -1.00
CA SER A 97 -14.32 7.29 -1.55
C SER A 97 -13.91 6.04 -0.78
N PRO A 98 -14.24 4.82 -1.27
CA PRO A 98 -13.93 3.59 -0.57
C PRO A 98 -12.44 3.44 -0.23
N SER A 99 -12.13 3.32 1.07
CA SER A 99 -10.75 3.35 1.59
C SER A 99 -9.80 2.30 1.00
N VAL A 100 -10.33 1.18 0.51
CA VAL A 100 -9.54 0.13 -0.15
C VAL A 100 -8.75 0.67 -1.35
N PHE A 101 -9.28 1.67 -2.07
CA PHE A 101 -8.57 2.30 -3.18
C PHE A 101 -7.37 3.14 -2.73
N GLY A 102 -7.37 3.62 -1.49
CA GLY A 102 -6.19 4.26 -0.90
C GLY A 102 -5.01 3.30 -0.72
N ILE A 103 -5.28 2.02 -0.48
CA ILE A 103 -4.25 0.97 -0.44
C ILE A 103 -3.63 0.81 -1.83
N PHE A 104 -4.47 0.68 -2.87
CA PHE A 104 -3.99 0.56 -4.25
C PHE A 104 -3.22 1.80 -4.71
N TYR A 105 -3.70 2.99 -4.38
CA TYR A 105 -3.00 4.24 -4.66
C TYR A 105 -1.60 4.25 -4.05
N ASN A 106 -1.50 3.91 -2.76
CA ASN A 106 -0.22 3.89 -2.05
C ASN A 106 0.73 2.83 -2.61
N ASP A 107 0.22 1.67 -3.03
CA ASP A 107 1.03 0.63 -3.66
C ASP A 107 1.61 1.10 -4.99
N ILE A 108 0.82 1.78 -5.82
CA ILE A 108 1.30 2.41 -7.07
C ILE A 108 2.35 3.48 -6.72
N TRP A 109 2.02 4.39 -5.83
CA TRP A 109 2.87 5.51 -5.43
C TRP A 109 4.25 5.02 -4.93
N LYS A 110 4.28 4.02 -4.04
CA LYS A 110 5.52 3.40 -3.54
C LYS A 110 6.30 2.69 -4.63
N SER A 111 5.60 2.01 -5.54
CA SER A 111 6.26 1.25 -6.63
C SER A 111 7.06 2.17 -7.55
N PHE A 112 6.62 3.42 -7.75
CA PHE A 112 7.30 4.40 -8.59
C PHE A 112 8.20 5.38 -7.83
N LYS A 113 7.98 5.63 -6.52
CA LYS A 113 8.94 6.37 -5.69
C LYS A 113 10.26 5.60 -5.55
N ASN A 114 10.17 4.27 -5.45
CA ASN A 114 11.32 3.39 -5.26
C ASN A 114 11.90 2.84 -6.58
N GLU A 115 11.53 3.42 -7.72
CA GLU A 115 12.27 3.26 -8.98
C GLU A 115 13.13 4.52 -9.18
N PRO A 116 14.19 4.74 -8.37
CA PRO A 116 15.26 5.59 -8.84
C PRO A 116 15.82 4.89 -10.08
N GLU A 117 16.10 5.67 -11.11
CA GLU A 117 16.78 5.19 -12.31
C GLU A 117 17.81 4.13 -11.94
N LYS A 118 17.58 2.88 -12.35
CA LYS A 118 18.65 1.88 -12.39
C LYS A 118 19.61 2.32 -13.50
N ALA A 119 20.42 3.30 -13.16
CA ALA A 119 21.78 3.42 -13.62
C ALA A 119 22.50 2.09 -13.29
N GLY A 120 23.10 1.48 -14.32
CA GLY A 120 24.27 0.60 -14.18
C GLY A 120 24.07 -0.75 -13.47
N GLY A 121 23.80 -1.80 -14.26
CA GLY A 121 24.39 -3.12 -14.07
C GLY A 121 24.25 -3.81 -12.71
N SER A 122 23.10 -4.43 -12.43
CA SER A 122 23.07 -5.62 -11.57
C SER A 122 21.85 -6.49 -11.91
N LEU A 123 22.14 -7.66 -12.50
CA LEU A 123 21.20 -8.69 -12.94
C LEU A 123 20.66 -9.52 -11.75
N ILE A 124 20.13 -8.86 -10.72
CA ILE A 124 19.32 -9.57 -9.72
C ILE A 124 17.84 -9.26 -10.04
N PRO A 125 17.07 -10.21 -10.60
CA PRO A 125 15.64 -10.04 -10.83
C PRO A 125 14.89 -10.22 -9.50
N MET A 126 15.14 -9.35 -8.52
CA MET A 126 14.27 -9.21 -7.36
C MET A 126 13.23 -8.13 -7.65
N LYS A 127 12.21 -8.49 -8.41
CA LYS A 127 10.90 -7.84 -8.25
C LYS A 127 9.85 -8.87 -8.62
N SER A 128 9.26 -9.48 -7.60
CA SER A 128 7.89 -9.94 -7.70
C SER A 128 7.10 -8.75 -8.25
N GLY A 129 6.81 -8.77 -9.55
CA GLY A 129 6.19 -7.64 -10.23
C GLY A 129 4.91 -7.31 -9.50
N ASN A 130 4.86 -6.15 -8.84
CA ASN A 130 3.60 -5.70 -8.26
C ASN A 130 2.59 -5.68 -9.41
N ARG A 131 1.35 -6.11 -9.16
CA ARG A 131 0.25 -6.11 -10.15
C ARG A 131 -0.06 -4.72 -10.74
N PHE A 132 0.59 -3.69 -10.22
CA PHE A 132 0.52 -2.31 -10.70
C PHE A 132 1.82 -1.79 -11.33
N SER A 133 2.74 -2.68 -11.71
CA SER A 133 4.02 -2.30 -12.34
C SER A 133 3.85 -1.77 -13.77
N HIS A 134 2.71 -2.05 -14.42
CA HIS A 134 2.44 -1.54 -15.76
C HIS A 134 2.40 -0.01 -15.77
N PRO A 135 3.07 0.68 -16.72
CA PRO A 135 3.21 2.14 -16.72
C PRO A 135 1.89 2.89 -16.77
N SER A 136 0.81 2.27 -17.26
CA SER A 136 -0.52 2.88 -17.24
C SER A 136 -1.04 3.17 -15.82
N PHE A 137 -0.59 2.42 -14.80
CA PHE A 137 -0.96 2.72 -13.41
C PHE A 137 -0.25 3.96 -12.88
N ARG A 138 0.97 4.25 -13.34
CA ARG A 138 1.69 5.49 -12.99
C ARG A 138 0.92 6.74 -13.45
N GLN A 139 0.31 6.67 -14.62
CA GLN A 139 -0.47 7.77 -15.21
C GLN A 139 -1.74 8.10 -14.40
N LEU A 140 -2.13 7.23 -13.46
CA LEU A 140 -3.26 7.46 -12.56
C LEU A 140 -2.91 8.30 -11.34
N LEU A 141 -1.61 8.44 -11.03
CA LEU A 141 -1.16 9.25 -9.90
C LEU A 141 -1.44 10.74 -10.17
N ILE A 142 -1.87 11.44 -9.12
CA ILE A 142 -2.22 12.86 -9.21
C ILE A 142 -0.99 13.70 -8.91
N GLN A 143 -0.69 14.67 -9.77
CA GLN A 143 0.45 15.58 -9.61
C GLN A 143 0.21 16.56 -8.45
N LYS A 144 1.31 16.98 -7.82
CA LYS A 144 1.30 17.97 -6.73
C LYS A 144 0.82 19.33 -7.19
#